data_AF-A0A1X0A0A6-F1
#
_entry.id   AF-A0A1X0A0A6-F1
#
_cell.length_a   1.000
_cell.length_b   1.000
_cell.length_c   1.000
_cell.angle_alpha   90.00
_cell.angle_beta   90.00
_cell.angle_gamma   90.00
#
_symmetry.space_group_name_H-M   'P 1'
#
loop_
_entity.id
_entity.type
_entity.pdbx_description
1 polymer ?
#
loop_
_entity_poly.entity_id
_entity_poly.type
_entity_poly.pdbx_seq_one_letter_code
_entity_poly.pdbx_strand_id
1 'polypeptide(L)'
;MTETVTVTPLFGMDAGSNPLPAGVPVVLTPLVVAPGNTALSFGEDGEQDTVEFTVYFGLTAYRPDTDAWVQTTDVVKDDYGIRVRDRDCLARVRVWQRPRTEPSGVEVLCRSTTGRSVG
;
A
#
# COMPACT_ATOMS: atom_id res chain seq x y z
N MET A 1 -1.67 -8.83 19.80
CA MET A 1 -1.47 -7.44 19.31
C MET A 1 -1.97 -7.39 17.89
N THR A 2 -2.74 -6.37 17.54
CA THR A 2 -3.23 -6.16 16.17
C THR A 2 -2.09 -5.51 15.37
N GLU A 3 -1.69 -6.12 14.25
CA GLU A 3 -0.69 -5.54 13.35
C GLU A 3 -1.24 -4.21 12.77
N THR A 4 -0.38 -3.20 12.60
CA THR A 4 -0.75 -1.91 12.02
C THR A 4 0.24 -1.53 10.93
N VAL A 5 -0.20 -0.69 10.00
CA VAL A 5 0.65 -0.14 8.95
C VAL A 5 0.49 1.37 8.92
N THR A 6 1.59 2.07 8.62
CA THR A 6 1.58 3.54 8.49
C THR A 6 1.57 3.91 7.01
N VAL A 7 0.58 4.67 6.59
CA VAL A 7 0.48 5.19 5.22
C VAL A 7 0.80 6.68 5.25
N THR A 8 1.75 7.08 4.43
CA THR A 8 2.18 8.46 4.27
C THR A 8 1.74 8.91 2.88
N PRO A 9 0.76 9.83 2.79
CA PRO A 9 0.40 10.43 1.52
C PRO A 9 1.65 11.09 0.92
N LEU A 10 2.12 10.55 -0.21
CA LEU A 10 3.06 11.27 -1.06
C LEU A 10 2.19 12.09 -1.99
N PHE A 11 2.39 13.40 -2.05
CA PHE A 11 1.61 14.25 -2.94
C PHE A 11 2.05 14.06 -4.40
N GLY A 12 2.01 12.84 -4.93
CA GLY A 12 2.51 12.50 -6.26
C GLY A 12 4.03 12.46 -6.35
N MET A 13 4.50 12.15 -7.55
CA MET A 13 5.89 12.33 -7.92
C MET A 13 6.01 13.59 -8.79
N ASP A 14 7.10 14.33 -8.65
CA ASP A 14 7.43 15.36 -9.62
C ASP A 14 7.81 14.71 -10.97
N ALA A 15 8.00 15.53 -12.01
CA ALA A 15 8.40 15.06 -13.34
C ALA A 15 9.76 14.35 -13.38
N GLY A 16 10.53 14.35 -12.28
CA GLY A 16 11.78 13.63 -12.10
C GLY A 16 11.64 12.31 -11.31
N SER A 17 10.41 11.88 -11.02
CA SER A 17 10.11 10.73 -10.15
C SER A 17 10.57 10.94 -8.70
N ASN A 18 10.73 12.19 -8.25
CA ASN A 18 10.99 12.47 -6.84
C ASN A 18 9.66 12.57 -6.08
N PRO A 19 9.57 12.00 -4.87
CA PRO A 19 8.39 12.17 -4.04
C PRO A 19 8.19 13.64 -3.68
N LEU A 20 6.99 14.18 -3.94
CA LEU A 20 6.57 15.48 -3.43
C LEU A 20 6.39 15.41 -1.90
N PRO A 21 6.41 16.56 -1.18
CA PRO A 21 6.49 16.59 0.28
C PRO A 21 5.43 15.70 0.92
N ALA A 22 5.78 14.94 1.95
CA ALA A 22 4.84 14.04 2.61
C ALA A 22 3.69 14.82 3.27
N GLY A 23 2.47 14.30 3.11
CA GLY A 23 1.32 14.67 3.93
C GLY A 23 1.39 14.05 5.32
N VAL A 24 0.36 14.31 6.13
CA VAL A 24 0.26 13.75 7.49
C VAL A 24 0.11 12.22 7.39
N PRO A 25 1.02 11.43 8.01
CA PRO A 25 0.88 9.99 8.04
C PRO A 25 -0.39 9.56 8.78
N VAL A 26 -1.00 8.48 8.31
CA VAL A 26 -2.15 7.83 8.95
C VAL A 26 -1.83 6.40 9.31
N VAL A 27 -2.31 5.93 10.46
CA VAL A 27 -2.15 4.55 10.90
C VAL A 27 -3.43 3.78 10.58
N LEU A 28 -3.28 2.60 9.99
CA LEU A 28 -4.41 1.74 9.65
C LEU A 28 -4.21 0.33 10.19
N THR A 29 -5.33 -0.31 10.54
CA THR A 29 -5.37 -1.73 10.87
C THR A 29 -5.72 -2.55 9.63
N PRO A 30 -4.77 -3.32 9.05
CA PRO A 30 -5.07 -4.25 7.97
C PRO A 30 -5.86 -5.46 8.47
N LEU A 31 -6.53 -6.14 7.54
CA LEU A 31 -7.12 -7.46 7.79
C LEU A 31 -6.02 -8.53 7.90
N VAL A 32 -5.08 -8.50 6.95
CA VAL A 32 -3.98 -9.47 6.84
C VAL A 32 -2.76 -8.79 6.21
N VAL A 33 -1.56 -9.12 6.70
CA VAL A 33 -0.30 -8.84 6.02
C VAL A 33 0.34 -10.17 5.62
N ALA A 34 0.40 -10.44 4.32
CA ALA A 34 1.03 -11.63 3.76
C ALA A 34 2.45 -11.30 3.27
N PRO A 35 3.41 -12.25 3.37
CA PRO A 35 4.69 -12.09 2.69
C PRO A 35 4.46 -11.97 1.19
N GLY A 36 5.20 -11.09 0.53
CA GLY A 36 5.15 -10.92 -0.91
C GLY A 36 5.56 -12.23 -1.58
N ASN A 37 4.67 -12.78 -2.41
CA ASN A 37 4.98 -13.95 -3.19
C ASN A 37 5.56 -13.48 -4.52
N THR A 38 6.74 -13.99 -4.89
CA THR A 38 7.46 -13.69 -6.14
C THR A 38 6.65 -14.00 -7.41
N ALA A 39 5.47 -14.61 -7.27
CA ALA A 39 4.63 -15.13 -8.34
C ALA A 39 3.57 -14.15 -8.88
N LEU A 40 3.30 -13.02 -8.21
CA LEU A 40 2.45 -11.96 -8.78
C LEU A 40 3.34 -10.98 -9.54
N SER A 41 3.75 -11.40 -10.74
CA SER A 41 4.39 -10.57 -11.75
C SER A 41 3.48 -9.37 -12.08
N PHE A 42 3.93 -8.16 -11.80
CA PHE A 42 3.28 -6.93 -12.26
C PHE A 42 4.08 -6.36 -13.42
N GLY A 43 3.54 -6.45 -14.63
CA GLY A 43 4.02 -5.66 -15.75
C GLY A 43 3.03 -5.73 -16.91
N GLU A 44 2.41 -4.61 -17.26
CA GLU A 44 1.94 -4.38 -18.64
C GLU A 44 3.13 -4.15 -19.61
N ASP A 45 4.36 -3.99 -19.09
CA ASP A 45 5.58 -3.74 -19.88
C ASP A 45 6.81 -4.61 -19.49
N GLY A 46 6.62 -5.70 -18.73
CA GLY A 46 7.70 -6.67 -18.45
C GLY A 46 8.75 -6.25 -17.40
N GLU A 47 8.53 -5.15 -16.67
CA GLU A 47 9.36 -4.80 -15.51
C GLU A 47 9.00 -5.71 -14.32
N GLN A 48 9.98 -6.41 -13.74
CA GLN A 48 9.75 -7.43 -12.73
C GLN A 48 9.86 -6.79 -11.33
N ASP A 49 8.78 -6.21 -10.84
CA ASP A 49 8.77 -5.62 -9.50
C ASP A 49 8.66 -6.69 -8.41
N THR A 50 9.70 -6.79 -7.57
CA THR A 50 9.68 -7.66 -6.41
C THR A 50 8.84 -7.01 -5.30
N VAL A 51 7.71 -7.63 -4.97
CA VAL A 51 6.85 -7.23 -3.86
C VAL A 51 7.38 -7.85 -2.57
N GLU A 52 7.64 -7.05 -1.54
CA GLU A 52 8.07 -7.56 -0.23
C GLU A 52 6.89 -8.04 0.62
N PHE A 53 5.75 -7.35 0.53
CA PHE A 53 4.54 -7.65 1.30
C PHE A 53 3.29 -7.34 0.50
N THR A 54 2.25 -8.13 0.75
CA THR A 54 0.89 -7.84 0.32
C THR A 54 0.03 -7.54 1.55
N VAL A 55 -0.52 -6.34 1.62
CA VAL A 55 -1.39 -5.88 2.71
C VAL A 55 -2.83 -5.91 2.22
N TYR A 56 -3.69 -6.62 2.95
CA TYR A 56 -5.11 -6.72 2.65
C TYR A 56 -5.91 -5.85 3.61
N PHE A 57 -6.75 -4.97 3.06
CA PHE A 57 -7.72 -4.18 3.78
C PHE A 57 -9.13 -4.50 3.33
N GLY A 58 -10.11 -4.20 4.19
CA GLY A 58 -11.50 -4.08 3.76
C GLY A 58 -11.71 -2.84 2.88
N LEU A 59 -12.92 -2.69 2.34
CA LEU A 59 -13.33 -1.41 1.71
C LEU A 59 -13.24 -0.25 2.69
N THR A 60 -13.51 -0.52 3.96
CA THR A 60 -13.18 0.37 5.07
C THR A 60 -12.05 -0.20 5.92
N ALA A 61 -11.23 0.69 6.45
CA ALA A 61 -10.15 0.38 7.38
C ALA A 61 -10.36 1.15 8.69
N TYR A 62 -9.97 0.52 9.80
CA TYR A 62 -10.02 1.16 11.11
C TYR A 62 -8.76 1.99 11.34
N ARG A 63 -8.95 3.21 11.84
CA ARG A 63 -7.92 4.21 12.14
C ARG A 63 -7.84 4.37 13.66
N PRO A 64 -6.84 3.77 14.35
CA PRO A 64 -6.80 3.71 15.81
C PRO A 64 -6.47 5.05 16.48
N ASP A 65 -5.82 5.99 15.79
CA ASP A 65 -5.48 7.31 16.32
C ASP A 65 -6.70 8.25 16.43
N THR A 66 -7.73 8.04 15.59
CA THR A 66 -8.97 8.83 15.61
C THR A 66 -10.19 8.01 16.02
N ASP A 67 -10.02 6.73 16.36
CA ASP A 67 -11.10 5.78 16.66
C ASP A 67 -12.23 5.78 15.61
N ALA A 68 -11.87 5.74 14.32
CA ALA A 68 -12.82 5.90 13.22
C ALA A 68 -12.61 4.86 12.11
N TRP A 69 -13.69 4.59 11.37
CA TRP A 69 -13.64 3.83 10.12
C TRP A 69 -13.60 4.77 8.93
N VAL A 70 -12.64 4.57 8.03
CA VAL A 70 -12.45 5.38 6.82
C VAL A 70 -12.53 4.48 5.58
N GLN A 71 -12.93 5.04 4.44
CA GLN A 71 -12.78 4.33 3.16
C GLN A 71 -11.29 4.16 2.88
N THR A 72 -10.86 2.93 2.64
CA THR A 72 -9.43 2.62 2.46
C THR A 72 -8.83 3.39 1.28
N THR A 73 -9.59 3.57 0.20
CA THR A 73 -9.15 4.29 -1.01
C THR A 73 -9.06 5.81 -0.85
N ASP A 74 -9.64 6.37 0.21
CA ASP A 74 -9.51 7.81 0.50
C ASP A 74 -8.14 8.12 1.11
N VAL A 75 -7.54 7.14 1.77
CA VAL A 75 -6.31 7.29 2.57
C VAL A 75 -5.12 6.49 2.05
N VAL A 76 -5.35 5.50 1.18
CA VAL A 76 -4.30 4.73 0.51
C VAL A 76 -4.48 4.83 -1.00
N LYS A 77 -3.43 5.26 -1.70
CA LYS A 77 -3.39 5.39 -3.16
C LYS A 77 -2.08 4.84 -3.71
N ASP A 78 -2.05 4.65 -5.03
CA ASP A 78 -0.83 4.33 -5.75
C ASP A 78 0.26 5.36 -5.43
N ASP A 79 1.48 4.87 -5.31
CA ASP A 79 2.70 5.62 -5.02
C ASP A 79 2.70 6.34 -3.67
N TYR A 80 1.76 6.06 -2.76
CA TYR A 80 1.87 6.51 -1.37
C TYR A 80 2.96 5.72 -0.65
N GLY A 81 3.64 6.38 0.30
CA GLY A 81 4.58 5.71 1.18
C GLY A 81 3.81 4.78 2.12
N ILE A 82 4.24 3.54 2.26
CA ILE A 82 3.66 2.60 3.22
C ILE A 82 4.76 1.94 4.04
N ARG A 83 4.64 2.01 5.37
CA ARG A 83 5.55 1.36 6.31
C ARG A 83 4.91 0.11 6.89
N VAL A 84 5.52 -1.05 6.64
CA VAL A 84 5.09 -2.37 7.10
C VAL A 84 6.25 -3.04 7.79
N ARG A 85 6.11 -3.44 9.07
CA ARG A 85 7.17 -4.12 9.85
C ARG A 85 8.55 -3.47 9.72
N ASP A 86 8.60 -2.15 9.88
CA ASP A 86 9.80 -1.31 9.76
C ASP A 86 10.44 -1.21 8.36
N ARG A 87 9.74 -1.65 7.32
CA ARG A 87 10.13 -1.46 5.91
C ARG A 87 9.34 -0.33 5.29
N ASP A 88 10.05 0.60 4.65
CA ASP A 88 9.45 1.71 3.90
C ASP A 88 9.33 1.31 2.42
N CYS A 89 8.10 1.28 1.93
CA CYS A 89 7.75 0.89 0.58
C CYS A 89 6.92 1.97 -0.12
N LEU A 90 6.73 1.79 -1.43
CA LEU A 90 5.65 2.41 -2.19
C LEU A 90 4.47 1.46 -2.31
N ALA A 91 3.27 2.01 -2.16
CA ALA A 91 2.00 1.31 -2.29
C ALA A 91 1.59 1.20 -3.76
N ARG A 92 1.18 0.00 -4.18
CA ARG A 92 0.34 -0.19 -5.38
C ARG A 92 -1.00 -0.77 -4.96
N VAL A 93 -2.07 -0.07 -5.28
CA VAL A 93 -3.43 -0.31 -4.80
C VAL A 93 -4.25 -0.99 -5.88
N ARG A 94 -4.81 -2.16 -5.54
CA ARG A 94 -5.78 -2.86 -6.35
C ARG A 94 -7.07 -3.03 -5.56
N VAL A 95 -8.12 -2.37 -6.04
CA VAL A 95 -9.47 -2.61 -5.54
C VAL A 95 -10.01 -3.82 -6.27
N TRP A 96 -10.48 -4.82 -5.52
CA TRP A 96 -11.12 -5.98 -6.08
C TRP A 96 -12.53 -6.11 -5.53
N GLN A 97 -13.46 -6.27 -6.45
CA GLN A 97 -14.87 -6.50 -6.17
C GLN A 97 -15.18 -7.91 -6.65
N ARG A 98 -15.62 -8.78 -5.73
CA ARG A 98 -16.14 -10.10 -6.09
C ARG A 98 -17.67 -10.07 -6.13
N PRO A 99 -18.29 -10.93 -6.96
CA PRO A 99 -19.74 -10.96 -7.04
C PRO A 99 -20.36 -11.43 -5.71
N ARG A 100 -21.13 -10.52 -5.08
CA ARG A 100 -22.16 -10.65 -4.01
C ARG A 100 -21.94 -11.54 -2.77
N THR A 101 -21.02 -12.50 -2.73
CA THR A 101 -20.92 -13.50 -1.64
C THR A 101 -19.58 -13.54 -0.92
N GLU A 102 -18.56 -12.81 -1.38
CA GLU A 102 -17.26 -12.71 -0.71
C GLU A 102 -16.95 -11.24 -0.35
N PRO A 103 -16.19 -10.98 0.73
CA PRO A 103 -15.83 -9.61 1.10
C PRO A 103 -15.10 -8.93 -0.06
N SER A 104 -15.46 -7.71 -0.43
CA SER A 104 -14.62 -6.88 -1.32
C SER A 104 -13.52 -6.23 -0.51
N GLY A 105 -12.38 -5.93 -1.15
CA GLY A 105 -11.22 -5.44 -0.43
C GLY A 105 -10.28 -4.59 -1.26
N VAL A 106 -9.27 -4.08 -0.57
CA VAL A 106 -8.18 -3.33 -1.16
C VAL A 106 -6.89 -4.10 -0.87
N GLU A 107 -6.19 -4.46 -1.94
CA GLU A 107 -4.87 -5.08 -1.89
C GLU A 107 -3.82 -3.98 -2.11
N VAL A 108 -2.84 -3.91 -1.22
CA VAL A 108 -1.73 -2.96 -1.29
C VAL A 108 -0.42 -3.72 -1.36
N LEU A 109 0.32 -3.53 -2.43
CA LEU A 109 1.63 -4.14 -2.63
C LEU A 109 2.71 -3.20 -2.15
N CYS A 110 3.60 -3.70 -1.30
CA CYS A 110 4.74 -2.99 -0.72
C CYS A 110 5.95 -3.21 -1.64
N ARG A 111 6.29 -2.22 -2.48
CA ARG A 111 7.52 -2.22 -3.30
C ARG A 111 8.64 -1.51 -2.55
N SER A 112 9.79 -2.17 -2.39
CA SER A 112 10.98 -1.53 -1.82
C SER A 112 11.44 -0.35 -2.67
N THR A 113 11.77 0.78 -2.04
CA THR A 113 12.27 1.99 -2.73
C THR A 113 13.69 1.83 -3.29
N THR A 114 14.38 0.71 -3.02
CA THR A 114 15.79 0.48 -3.39
C THR A 114 16.05 0.20 -4.88
N GLY A 115 15.10 0.50 -5.77
CA GLY A 115 15.17 0.19 -7.21
C GLY A 115 15.99 1.13 -8.09
N ARG A 116 16.58 2.22 -7.58
CA ARG A 116 17.41 3.14 -8.41
C ARG A 116 18.83 3.29 -7.87
N SER A 117 19.62 2.22 -8.03
CA SER A 117 21.07 2.39 -8.18
C SER A 117 21.35 2.70 -9.64
N VAL A 118 21.41 3.99 -10.00
CA VAL A 118 22.12 4.41 -11.21
C VAL A 118 23.60 4.53 -10.84
N GLY A 119 24.40 3.61 -11.37
CA GLY A 119 25.85 3.69 -11.35
C GLY A 119 26.39 4.66 -12.39
#